data_AF-A0A7J0H6M0-F1
#
_entry.id   AF-A0A7J0H6M0-F1
#
_cell.length_a   1.000
_cell.length_b   1.000
_cell.length_c   1.000
_cell.angle_alpha   90.00
_cell.angle_beta   90.00
_cell.angle_gamma   90.00
#
_symmetry.space_group_name_H-M   'P 1'
#
loop_
_entity.id
_entity.type
_entity.pdbx_description
1 polymer ?
#
loop_
_entity_poly.entity_id
_entity_poly.type
_entity_poly.pdbx_seq_one_letter_code
_entity_poly.pdbx_strand_id
1 'polypeptide(L)'
;METKFLNIEVVERPCYDYGCDKSRVPYLHYPKPETFSRAECACNPVRFFAIISMQRYSPLKRGGITCLQLWTLWIGFTNLDWYSSASKNHCSAAVGFKWMLNQGLMEHHNEIVEYFNSRNVSVIFLFRRNLLRRMVSVLANSYDRYAKLLNGTHKSHVHSPAEAEMLSKYKPTINSASLMNDLKEMEVTAAKSLEHFRSTRHIILYYEDLISNCTKLEEVQEFLKLPLMNLTSRQVKIHKGPMREHIKNWEDVNKTLQGTTYESFLRADY
;
A
#
# COMPACT_ATOMS: atom_id res chain seq x y z
N MET A 1 -7.20 52.53 -19.03
CA MET A 1 -6.22 51.43 -19.17
C MET A 1 -7.04 50.16 -19.38
N GLU A 2 -7.24 49.76 -20.63
CA GLU A 2 -7.98 48.54 -20.97
C GLU A 2 -7.11 47.32 -20.68
N THR A 3 -7.56 46.46 -19.78
CA THR A 3 -6.95 45.15 -19.53
C THR A 3 -7.29 44.24 -20.70
N LYS A 4 -6.33 44.06 -21.61
CA LYS A 4 -6.39 43.01 -22.64
C LYS A 4 -6.39 41.65 -21.95
N PHE A 5 -7.54 40.99 -21.94
CA PHE A 5 -7.60 39.55 -21.69
C PHE A 5 -6.97 38.85 -22.90
N LEU A 6 -5.81 38.23 -22.69
CA LEU A 6 -5.26 37.27 -23.64
C LEU A 6 -6.21 36.06 -23.66
N ASN A 7 -7.03 35.96 -24.70
CA ASN A 7 -7.73 34.72 -25.03
C ASN A 7 -6.67 33.68 -25.40
N ILE A 8 -6.26 32.88 -24.40
CA ILE A 8 -5.49 31.67 -24.63
C ILE A 8 -6.48 30.66 -25.21
N GLU A 9 -6.54 30.57 -26.54
CA GLU A 9 -7.19 29.44 -27.20
C GLU A 9 -6.47 28.16 -26.78
N VAL A 10 -7.16 27.33 -26.01
CA VAL A 10 -6.71 25.99 -25.64
C VAL A 10 -6.78 25.16 -26.92
N VAL A 11 -5.67 25.10 -27.65
CA VAL A 11 -5.52 24.22 -28.82
C VAL A 11 -5.81 22.78 -28.36
N GLU A 12 -6.92 22.20 -28.82
CA GLU A 12 -7.19 20.77 -28.69
C GLU A 12 -6.03 20.03 -29.36
N ARG A 13 -5.11 19.48 -28.57
CA ARG A 13 -4.08 18.59 -29.11
C ARG A 13 -4.75 17.26 -29.48
N PRO A 14 -4.78 16.88 -30.77
CA PRO A 14 -5.19 15.54 -31.14
C PRO A 14 -4.19 14.57 -30.49
N CYS A 15 -4.69 13.65 -29.69
CA CYS A 15 -3.85 12.59 -29.16
C CYS A 15 -3.52 11.65 -30.31
N TYR A 16 -2.36 11.86 -30.92
CA TYR A 16 -1.88 10.99 -31.98
C TYR A 16 -1.57 9.61 -31.38
N ASP A 17 -2.27 8.60 -31.90
CA ASP A 17 -2.18 7.18 -31.56
C ASP A 17 -0.85 6.57 -32.03
N TYR A 18 0.28 7.15 -31.62
CA TYR A 18 1.59 6.59 -31.93
C TYR A 18 1.85 5.40 -30.99
N GLY A 19 1.35 4.24 -31.40
CA GLY A 19 1.79 2.95 -30.87
C GLY A 19 0.93 2.34 -29.76
N CYS A 20 -0.32 2.79 -29.55
CA CYS A 20 -1.23 2.02 -28.71
C CYS A 20 -1.78 0.83 -29.50
N ASP A 21 -1.56 -0.39 -29.00
CA ASP A 21 -2.23 -1.59 -29.50
C ASP A 21 -3.74 -1.35 -29.48
N LYS A 22 -4.41 -1.42 -30.64
CA LYS A 22 -5.83 -1.11 -30.82
C LYS A 22 -6.74 -1.92 -29.90
N SER A 23 -6.29 -3.09 -29.43
CA SER A 23 -7.00 -3.91 -28.43
C SER A 23 -7.11 -3.24 -27.04
N ARG A 24 -6.28 -2.23 -26.76
CA ARG A 24 -6.14 -1.57 -25.45
C ARG A 24 -6.89 -0.25 -25.33
N VAL A 25 -7.33 0.32 -26.45
CA VAL A 25 -8.07 1.60 -26.52
C VAL A 25 -9.33 1.63 -25.63
N PRO A 26 -10.13 0.55 -25.49
CA PRO A 26 -11.31 0.55 -24.62
C PRO A 26 -10.99 0.71 -23.12
N TYR A 27 -9.74 0.48 -22.73
CA TYR A 27 -9.31 0.40 -21.33
C TYR A 27 -8.42 1.56 -20.89
N LEU A 28 -8.31 2.60 -21.72
CA LEU A 28 -7.59 3.83 -21.42
C LEU A 28 -8.55 4.84 -20.79
N HIS A 29 -8.28 5.23 -19.55
CA HIS A 29 -9.12 6.18 -18.83
C HIS A 29 -8.59 7.60 -19.02
N TYR A 30 -9.40 8.45 -19.66
CA TYR A 30 -9.11 9.87 -19.86
C TYR A 30 -10.14 10.70 -19.08
N PRO A 31 -9.90 10.96 -17.78
CA PRO A 31 -10.85 11.72 -16.97
C PRO A 31 -11.05 13.13 -17.53
N LYS A 32 -12.31 13.55 -17.59
CA LYS A 32 -12.75 14.90 -17.97
C LYS A 32 -13.37 15.59 -16.76
N PRO A 33 -12.56 16.23 -15.90
CA PRO A 33 -13.08 16.93 -14.73
C PRO A 33 -13.93 18.14 -15.12
N GLU A 34 -14.99 18.40 -14.35
CA GLU A 34 -15.91 19.53 -14.57
C GLU A 34 -15.35 20.85 -14.06
N THR A 35 -14.44 20.81 -13.07
CA THR A 35 -14.00 21.98 -12.29
C THR A 35 -12.63 22.53 -12.68
N PHE A 36 -11.88 21.85 -13.55
CA PHE A 36 -10.57 22.31 -14.05
C PHE A 36 -10.23 21.67 -15.41
N SER A 37 -9.31 22.27 -16.16
CA SER A 37 -8.87 21.74 -17.45
C SER A 37 -7.73 20.73 -17.28
N ARG A 38 -7.81 19.59 -18.00
CA ARG A 38 -6.70 18.64 -18.18
C ARG A 38 -6.05 18.73 -19.56
N ALA A 39 -6.20 19.86 -20.27
CA ALA A 39 -5.72 19.99 -21.66
C ALA A 39 -4.23 19.60 -21.83
N GLU A 40 -3.36 19.96 -20.88
CA GLU A 40 -1.94 19.56 -20.88
C GLU A 40 -1.72 18.04 -20.73
N CYS A 41 -2.67 17.33 -20.11
CA CYS A 41 -2.64 15.90 -19.81
C CYS A 41 -3.58 15.08 -20.69
N ALA A 42 -4.22 15.68 -21.70
CA ALA A 42 -5.32 15.06 -22.44
C ALA A 42 -4.93 13.71 -23.08
N CYS A 43 -3.64 13.54 -23.42
CA CYS A 43 -3.12 12.32 -24.05
C CYS A 43 -2.46 11.34 -23.07
N ASN A 44 -2.51 11.62 -21.77
CA ASN A 44 -1.96 10.74 -20.74
C ASN A 44 -3.11 9.94 -20.08
N PRO A 45 -3.25 8.64 -20.42
CA PRO A 45 -4.26 7.78 -19.80
C PRO A 45 -3.92 7.54 -18.33
N VAL A 46 -4.94 7.59 -17.48
CA VAL A 46 -4.82 7.27 -16.06
C VAL A 46 -4.92 5.75 -15.87
N ARG A 47 -3.96 5.17 -15.17
CA ARG A 47 -3.98 3.75 -14.81
C ARG A 47 -4.66 3.56 -13.45
N PHE A 48 -5.60 2.62 -13.39
CA PHE A 48 -6.19 2.23 -12.11
C PHE A 48 -5.44 1.06 -11.49
N PHE A 49 -5.22 1.12 -10.19
CA PHE A 49 -4.69 0.00 -9.44
C PHE A 49 -5.33 -0.13 -8.06
N ALA A 50 -5.35 -1.36 -7.55
CA ALA A 50 -5.79 -1.65 -6.20
C ALA A 50 -4.67 -2.41 -5.48
N ILE A 51 -4.41 -1.99 -4.25
CA ILE A 51 -3.44 -2.66 -3.39
C ILE A 51 -4.19 -3.51 -2.39
N ILE A 52 -4.00 -4.81 -2.51
CA ILE A 52 -4.62 -5.78 -1.62
C ILE A 52 -3.61 -6.19 -0.56
N SER A 53 -3.96 -6.02 0.71
CA SER A 53 -3.06 -6.34 1.82
C SER A 53 -3.80 -6.91 3.03
N MET A 54 -3.08 -7.63 3.88
CA MET A 54 -3.61 -8.14 5.16
C MET A 54 -3.52 -7.05 6.24
N GLN A 55 -4.32 -7.13 7.32
CA GLN A 55 -4.34 -6.08 8.34
C GLN A 55 -2.94 -5.74 8.90
N ARG A 56 -2.60 -4.46 8.71
CA ARG A 56 -1.45 -3.63 9.12
C ARG A 56 -0.03 -4.04 8.70
N TYR A 57 0.67 -3.00 8.25
CA TYR A 57 2.07 -2.90 7.84
C TYR A 57 2.73 -1.76 8.62
N SER A 58 3.98 -1.94 9.08
CA SER A 58 4.80 -0.90 9.73
C SER A 58 5.99 -0.51 8.81
N PRO A 59 6.12 0.73 8.32
CA PRO A 59 7.12 1.11 7.29
C PRO A 59 8.54 1.36 7.87
N LEU A 60 9.64 0.80 7.32
CA LEU A 60 11.02 0.88 7.85
C LEU A 60 11.80 2.19 7.59
N LYS A 61 12.60 2.70 8.57
CA LYS A 61 13.78 3.55 8.24
C LYS A 61 15.01 3.29 9.13
N ARG A 62 16.19 3.15 8.49
CA ARG A 62 17.54 3.51 8.96
C ARG A 62 18.40 3.86 7.72
N GLY A 63 19.13 4.98 7.77
CA GLY A 63 20.18 5.42 6.82
C GLY A 63 19.93 5.16 5.33
N GLY A 64 19.39 6.14 4.60
CA GLY A 64 18.96 5.97 3.20
C GLY A 64 17.45 5.76 3.08
N ILE A 65 16.87 6.22 1.97
CA ILE A 65 15.45 6.09 1.66
C ILE A 65 15.18 4.62 1.30
N THR A 66 14.28 3.93 2.03
CA THR A 66 13.94 2.52 1.72
C THR A 66 12.65 2.42 0.92
N CYS A 67 12.60 1.44 0.02
CA CYS A 67 11.59 1.32 -1.03
C CYS A 67 10.14 1.16 -0.55
N LEU A 68 9.90 0.46 0.54
CA LEU A 68 8.53 0.28 1.03
C LEU A 68 7.83 1.60 1.45
N GLN A 69 8.59 2.55 2.00
CA GLN A 69 7.99 3.80 2.48
C GLN A 69 7.44 4.60 1.29
N LEU A 70 8.11 4.49 0.15
CA LEU A 70 7.81 5.14 -1.12
C LEU A 70 6.45 4.73 -1.68
N TRP A 71 6.15 3.44 -1.59
CA TRP A 71 4.92 2.87 -2.09
C TRP A 71 3.70 3.28 -1.26
N THR A 72 3.83 3.37 0.07
CA THR A 72 2.70 3.77 0.94
C THR A 72 2.31 5.26 0.74
N LEU A 73 3.27 6.11 0.37
CA LEU A 73 3.04 7.54 0.13
C LEU A 73 2.74 7.87 -1.35
N TRP A 74 3.15 7.02 -2.29
CA TRP A 74 2.60 7.04 -3.66
C TRP A 74 1.08 6.78 -3.63
N ILE A 75 0.61 5.81 -2.84
CA ILE A 75 -0.82 5.59 -2.59
C ILE A 75 -1.50 6.80 -1.93
N GLY A 76 -0.80 7.50 -1.03
CA GLY A 76 -1.28 8.72 -0.41
C GLY A 76 -1.38 9.91 -1.38
N PHE A 77 -0.52 9.94 -2.41
CA PHE A 77 -0.55 10.94 -3.49
C PHE A 77 -1.56 10.56 -4.59
N THR A 78 -1.89 9.27 -4.74
CA THR A 78 -2.96 8.77 -5.59
C THR A 78 -4.30 8.61 -4.87
N ASN A 79 -4.38 8.96 -3.58
CA ASN A 79 -5.65 9.17 -2.91
C ASN A 79 -6.32 10.35 -3.62
N LEU A 80 -7.51 10.08 -4.14
CA LEU A 80 -8.33 11.07 -4.81
C LEU A 80 -8.60 12.25 -3.88
N ASP A 81 -7.86 13.33 -4.08
CA ASP A 81 -8.45 14.66 -4.06
C ASP A 81 -9.47 14.71 -5.21
N TRP A 82 -10.63 14.07 -5.02
CA TRP A 82 -11.79 14.18 -5.89
C TRP A 82 -12.37 15.61 -5.81
N TYR A 83 -12.12 16.30 -4.70
CA TYR A 83 -12.71 17.60 -4.37
C TYR A 83 -11.74 18.79 -4.39
N SER A 84 -10.44 18.61 -4.69
CA SER A 84 -9.53 19.76 -4.79
C SER A 84 -9.50 20.31 -6.22
N SER A 85 -10.11 21.49 -6.38
CA SER A 85 -10.10 22.33 -7.59
C SER A 85 -8.78 23.07 -7.79
N ALA A 86 -7.72 22.69 -7.06
CA ALA A 86 -6.43 23.37 -7.11
C ALA A 86 -5.67 22.96 -8.37
N SER A 87 -5.09 23.95 -9.07
CA SER A 87 -4.20 23.74 -10.21
C SER A 87 -3.08 22.77 -9.81
N LYS A 88 -3.13 21.54 -10.31
CA LYS A 88 -2.07 20.56 -10.09
C LYS A 88 -0.96 20.87 -11.09
N ASN A 89 0.25 21.15 -10.62
CA ASN A 89 1.42 21.39 -11.47
C ASN A 89 1.93 20.13 -12.21
N HIS A 90 1.22 18.99 -12.09
CA HIS A 90 1.66 17.67 -12.54
C HIS A 90 0.45 16.81 -12.96
N CYS A 91 0.57 16.10 -14.08
CA CYS A 91 -0.41 15.11 -14.53
C CYS A 91 -0.36 13.83 -13.67
N SER A 92 -1.49 13.40 -13.11
CA SER A 92 -1.60 12.08 -12.46
C SER A 92 -1.60 10.96 -13.51
N ALA A 93 -0.58 10.11 -13.52
CA ALA A 93 -0.43 8.98 -14.47
C ALA A 93 -1.10 7.69 -13.98
N ALA A 94 -1.33 7.55 -12.67
CA ALA A 94 -2.12 6.46 -12.10
C ALA A 94 -2.88 6.93 -10.86
N VAL A 95 -3.98 6.25 -10.57
CA VAL A 95 -4.83 6.44 -9.41
C VAL A 95 -5.13 5.09 -8.81
N GLY A 96 -5.06 4.97 -7.50
CA GLY A 96 -5.35 3.70 -6.86
C GLY A 96 -5.50 3.85 -5.36
N PHE A 97 -6.03 2.80 -4.78
CA PHE A 97 -6.40 2.76 -3.38
C PHE A 97 -5.92 1.48 -2.73
N LYS A 98 -5.92 1.48 -1.40
CA LYS A 98 -5.55 0.34 -0.58
C LYS A 98 -6.78 -0.32 0.00
N TRP A 99 -6.91 -1.63 -0.20
CA TRP A 99 -7.98 -2.46 0.32
C TRP A 99 -7.41 -3.56 1.22
N MET A 100 -7.96 -3.67 2.43
CA MET A 100 -7.60 -4.75 3.34
C MET A 100 -8.45 -6.00 3.10
N LEU A 101 -7.86 -7.20 3.22
CA LEU A 101 -8.58 -8.47 3.00
C LEU A 101 -9.86 -8.59 3.85
N ASN A 102 -9.88 -8.01 5.05
CA ASN A 102 -11.00 -8.10 5.98
C ASN A 102 -12.01 -6.94 5.86
N GLN A 103 -12.00 -6.20 4.75
CA GLN A 103 -12.92 -5.08 4.50
C GLN A 103 -13.89 -5.41 3.36
N GLY A 104 -14.50 -6.60 3.37
CA GLY A 104 -15.48 -7.02 2.36
C GLY A 104 -14.88 -7.58 1.06
N LEU A 105 -13.54 -7.52 0.91
CA LEU A 105 -12.86 -7.95 -0.31
C LEU A 105 -13.01 -9.46 -0.55
N MET A 106 -12.93 -10.26 0.51
CA MET A 106 -13.01 -11.72 0.41
C MET A 106 -14.46 -12.18 0.18
N GLU A 107 -15.42 -11.47 0.75
CA GLU A 107 -16.85 -11.75 0.68
C GLU A 107 -17.43 -11.41 -0.71
N HIS A 108 -16.95 -10.34 -1.34
CA HIS A 108 -17.45 -9.82 -2.63
C HIS A 108 -16.45 -10.01 -3.78
N HIS A 109 -15.61 -11.04 -3.71
CA HIS A 109 -14.49 -11.20 -4.64
C HIS A 109 -14.95 -11.37 -6.10
N ASN A 110 -16.10 -12.01 -6.35
CA ASN A 110 -16.59 -12.24 -7.72
C ASN A 110 -16.90 -10.92 -8.43
N GLU A 111 -17.70 -10.05 -7.79
CA GLU A 111 -18.07 -8.75 -8.35
C GLU A 111 -16.85 -7.83 -8.49
N ILE A 112 -15.93 -7.90 -7.53
CA ILE A 112 -14.70 -7.10 -7.54
C ILE A 112 -13.78 -7.54 -8.68
N VAL A 113 -13.60 -8.84 -8.90
CA VAL A 113 -12.78 -9.38 -9.99
C VAL A 113 -13.36 -9.01 -11.34
N GLU A 114 -14.68 -9.10 -11.51
CA GLU A 114 -15.37 -8.65 -12.72
C GLU A 114 -15.16 -7.14 -12.96
N TYR A 115 -15.30 -6.32 -11.92
CA TYR A 115 -15.04 -4.89 -11.99
C TYR A 115 -13.58 -4.57 -12.34
N PHE A 116 -12.62 -5.23 -11.70
CA PHE A 116 -11.20 -5.03 -11.96
C PHE A 116 -10.82 -5.41 -13.39
N ASN A 117 -11.33 -6.53 -13.90
CA ASN A 117 -11.06 -6.96 -15.26
C ASN A 117 -11.73 -6.03 -16.30
N SER A 118 -12.99 -5.66 -16.10
CA SER A 118 -13.71 -4.76 -17.02
C SER A 118 -13.12 -3.34 -17.06
N ARG A 119 -12.58 -2.85 -15.94
CA ARG A 119 -11.96 -1.52 -15.83
C ARG A 119 -10.44 -1.52 -15.98
N ASN A 120 -9.83 -2.70 -16.22
CA ASN A 120 -8.39 -2.88 -16.35
C ASN A 120 -7.62 -2.34 -15.12
N VAL A 121 -8.13 -2.63 -13.93
CA VAL A 121 -7.49 -2.31 -12.65
C VAL A 121 -6.35 -3.30 -12.43
N SER A 122 -5.14 -2.77 -12.23
CA SER A 122 -3.98 -3.59 -11.88
C SER A 122 -3.99 -3.89 -10.38
N VAL A 123 -3.82 -5.14 -9.99
CA VAL A 123 -3.83 -5.55 -8.59
C VAL A 123 -2.40 -5.71 -8.10
N ILE A 124 -2.11 -5.18 -6.92
CA ILE A 124 -0.82 -5.36 -6.26
C ILE A 124 -1.09 -6.01 -4.90
N PHE A 125 -0.74 -7.28 -4.77
CA PHE A 125 -0.74 -7.95 -3.48
C PHE A 125 0.49 -7.52 -2.69
N LEU A 126 0.28 -7.06 -1.45
CA LEU A 126 1.36 -6.78 -0.53
C LEU A 126 1.18 -7.56 0.78
N PHE A 127 1.99 -8.60 0.95
CA PHE A 127 1.93 -9.52 2.09
C PHE A 127 3.20 -9.51 2.91
N ARG A 128 3.08 -9.75 4.21
CA ARG A 128 4.24 -9.80 5.09
C ARG A 128 4.57 -11.26 5.35
N ARG A 129 5.81 -11.69 5.08
CA ARG A 129 6.22 -13.08 5.36
C ARG A 129 6.25 -13.33 6.86
N ASN A 130 6.76 -12.39 7.66
CA ASN A 130 6.75 -12.54 9.11
C ASN A 130 5.36 -12.23 9.71
N LEU A 131 4.54 -13.26 9.85
CA LEU A 131 3.16 -13.16 10.34
C LEU A 131 3.09 -12.85 11.84
N LEU A 132 4.03 -13.34 12.65
CA LEU A 132 4.11 -12.95 14.07
C LEU A 132 4.33 -11.45 14.22
N ARG A 133 5.24 -10.87 13.42
CA ARG A 133 5.47 -9.42 13.42
C ARG A 133 4.27 -8.63 12.94
N ARG A 134 3.51 -9.20 12.00
CA ARG A 134 2.23 -8.63 11.56
C ARG A 134 1.24 -8.59 12.72
N MET A 135 1.07 -9.70 13.43
CA MET A 135 0.18 -9.82 14.58
C MET A 135 0.52 -8.79 15.67
N VAL A 136 1.80 -8.66 16.04
CA VAL A 136 2.27 -7.62 16.98
C VAL A 136 1.87 -6.23 16.50
N SER A 137 2.08 -5.93 15.21
CA SER A 137 1.71 -4.64 14.62
C SER A 137 0.19 -4.38 14.61
N VAL A 138 -0.64 -5.42 14.50
CA VAL A 138 -2.11 -5.32 14.56
C VAL A 138 -2.56 -5.06 15.99
N LEU A 139 -2.05 -5.81 16.95
CA LEU A 139 -2.42 -5.69 18.37
C LEU A 139 -1.99 -4.34 18.95
N ALA A 140 -0.75 -3.92 18.71
CA ALA A 140 -0.25 -2.62 19.16
C ALA A 140 -1.05 -1.46 18.58
N ASN A 141 -1.42 -1.59 17.31
CA ASN A 141 -2.29 -0.62 16.70
C ASN A 141 -3.71 -0.60 17.32
N SER A 142 -4.31 -1.77 17.50
CA SER A 142 -5.66 -1.87 18.08
C SER A 142 -5.69 -1.24 19.46
N TYR A 143 -4.63 -1.44 20.24
CA TYR A 143 -4.46 -0.77 21.53
C TYR A 143 -4.43 0.76 21.41
N ASP A 144 -3.61 1.32 20.50
CA ASP A 144 -3.52 2.77 20.31
C ASP A 144 -4.85 3.41 19.86
N ARG A 145 -5.75 2.66 19.22
CA ARG A 145 -7.10 3.15 18.87
C ARG A 145 -7.88 3.62 20.10
N TYR A 146 -7.67 2.97 21.24
CA TYR A 146 -8.32 3.28 22.50
C TYR A 146 -7.42 4.12 23.40
N ALA A 147 -6.16 3.73 23.54
CA ALA A 147 -5.20 4.39 24.43
C ALA A 147 -4.77 5.77 23.93
N LYS A 148 -4.81 6.01 22.61
CA LYS A 148 -4.54 7.30 21.97
C LYS A 148 -3.25 7.94 22.48
N LEU A 149 -2.15 7.19 22.38
CA LEU A 149 -0.89 7.47 23.04
C LEU A 149 -0.22 8.78 22.57
N LEU A 150 -0.66 9.33 21.44
CA LEU A 150 -0.15 10.57 20.87
C LEU A 150 -1.16 11.70 21.06
N ASN A 151 -1.09 12.37 22.21
CA ASN A 151 -1.91 13.55 22.55
C ASN A 151 -3.42 13.31 22.35
N GLY A 152 -3.94 12.16 22.79
CA GLY A 152 -5.36 11.85 22.66
C GLY A 152 -5.81 11.54 21.22
N THR A 153 -4.86 11.36 20.29
CA THR A 153 -5.11 10.99 18.90
C THR A 153 -4.58 9.60 18.60
N HIS A 154 -5.40 8.78 17.95
CA HIS A 154 -4.95 7.53 17.36
C HIS A 154 -4.15 7.82 16.09
N LYS A 155 -2.90 7.37 15.99
CA LYS A 155 -2.14 7.48 14.74
C LYS A 155 -1.70 6.12 14.23
N SER A 156 -2.20 5.82 13.03
CA SER A 156 -1.90 4.57 12.36
C SER A 156 -0.48 4.50 11.78
N HIS A 157 0.06 5.67 11.46
CA HIS A 157 1.39 5.89 10.92
C HIS A 157 1.94 7.17 11.56
N VAL A 158 3.25 7.17 11.80
CA VAL A 158 3.94 8.30 12.41
C VAL A 158 4.97 8.86 11.45
N HIS A 159 5.30 10.14 11.62
CA HIS A 159 6.25 10.86 10.77
C HIS A 159 7.53 11.26 11.52
N SER A 160 7.58 11.05 12.83
CA SER A 160 8.76 11.31 13.65
C SER A 160 9.28 10.04 14.34
N PRO A 161 10.60 9.93 14.55
CA PRO A 161 11.19 8.88 15.36
C PRO A 161 10.68 8.86 16.81
N ALA A 162 10.42 10.03 17.40
CA ALA A 162 9.93 10.15 18.77
C ALA A 162 8.51 9.56 18.94
N GLU A 163 7.60 9.85 18.00
CA GLU A 163 6.26 9.24 18.00
C GLU A 163 6.34 7.72 17.79
N ALA A 164 7.23 7.25 16.90
CA ALA A 164 7.45 5.81 16.69
C ALA A 164 7.92 5.12 17.97
N GLU A 165 8.87 5.74 18.68
CA GLU A 165 9.38 5.24 19.95
C GLU A 165 8.28 5.16 20.98
N MET A 166 7.44 6.19 21.14
CA MET A 166 6.31 6.18 22.07
C MET A 166 5.33 5.03 21.79
N LEU A 167 4.94 4.83 20.53
CA LEU A 167 4.03 3.76 20.15
C LEU A 167 4.64 2.37 20.33
N SER A 168 5.96 2.22 20.13
CA SER A 168 6.66 0.94 20.24
C SER A 168 6.80 0.43 21.69
N LYS A 169 6.53 1.29 22.69
CA LYS A 169 6.60 0.91 24.11
C LYS A 169 5.52 -0.11 24.51
N TYR A 170 4.39 -0.11 23.82
CA TYR A 170 3.34 -1.09 24.09
C TYR A 170 3.75 -2.47 23.57
N LYS A 171 3.71 -3.46 24.47
CA LYS A 171 3.99 -4.86 24.16
C LYS A 171 2.72 -5.68 24.33
N PRO A 172 2.10 -6.19 23.24
CA PRO A 172 0.96 -7.08 23.37
C PRO A 172 1.32 -8.38 24.09
N THR A 173 0.33 -8.94 24.79
CA THR A 173 0.34 -10.34 25.22
C THR A 173 -0.30 -11.17 24.10
N ILE A 174 0.38 -12.20 23.64
CA ILE A 174 -0.11 -13.08 22.56
C ILE A 174 -0.65 -14.36 23.20
N ASN A 175 -1.83 -14.81 22.75
CA ASN A 175 -2.39 -16.06 23.22
C ASN A 175 -1.67 -17.25 22.58
N SER A 176 -0.73 -17.85 23.33
CA SER A 176 0.04 -18.99 22.87
C SER A 176 -0.82 -20.22 22.51
N ALA A 177 -2.00 -20.37 23.12
CA ALA A 177 -2.89 -21.50 22.84
C ALA A 177 -3.54 -21.42 21.44
N SER A 178 -3.80 -20.21 20.93
CA SER A 178 -4.37 -20.01 19.58
C SER A 178 -3.32 -19.68 18.52
N LEU A 179 -2.10 -19.30 18.92
CA LEU A 179 -1.09 -18.73 18.04
C LEU A 179 -0.82 -19.53 16.76
N MET A 180 -0.65 -20.85 16.86
CA MET A 180 -0.41 -21.70 15.69
C MET A 180 -1.58 -21.67 14.70
N ASN A 181 -2.81 -21.71 15.21
CA ASN A 181 -4.02 -21.65 14.38
C ASN A 181 -4.18 -20.27 13.76
N ASP A 182 -3.93 -19.21 14.52
CA ASP A 182 -4.01 -17.83 14.04
C ASP A 182 -3.01 -17.60 12.89
N LEU A 183 -1.76 -18.05 13.03
CA LEU A 183 -0.74 -17.95 11.97
C LEU A 183 -1.14 -18.74 10.72
N LYS A 184 -1.65 -19.96 10.89
CA LYS A 184 -2.11 -20.80 9.79
C LYS A 184 -3.32 -20.19 9.07
N GLU A 185 -4.28 -19.64 9.81
CA GLU A 185 -5.43 -18.95 9.22
C GLU A 185 -5.00 -17.73 8.41
N MET A 186 -3.99 -16.99 8.89
CA MET A 186 -3.41 -15.87 8.15
C MET A 186 -2.78 -16.34 6.82
N GLU A 187 -2.06 -17.46 6.79
CA GLU A 187 -1.53 -18.03 5.54
C GLU A 187 -2.65 -18.46 4.59
N VAL A 188 -3.63 -19.20 5.10
CA VAL A 188 -4.79 -19.68 4.32
C VAL A 188 -5.57 -18.51 3.72
N THR A 189 -5.76 -17.44 4.49
CA THR A 189 -6.46 -16.24 4.02
C THR A 189 -5.70 -15.55 2.89
N ALA A 190 -4.37 -15.46 2.99
CA ALA A 190 -3.54 -14.92 1.91
C ALA A 190 -3.64 -15.78 0.64
N ALA A 191 -3.51 -17.10 0.79
CA ALA A 191 -3.60 -18.05 -0.33
C ALA A 191 -4.98 -18.00 -1.02
N LYS A 192 -6.08 -17.97 -0.24
CA LYS A 192 -7.43 -17.82 -0.78
C LYS A 192 -7.59 -16.51 -1.56
N SER A 193 -7.03 -15.41 -1.05
CA SER A 193 -7.10 -14.12 -1.76
C SER A 193 -6.38 -14.15 -3.11
N LEU A 194 -5.26 -14.86 -3.21
CA LEU A 194 -4.57 -15.06 -4.49
C LEU A 194 -5.40 -15.91 -5.44
N GLU A 195 -6.04 -16.97 -4.95
CA GLU A 195 -6.89 -17.83 -5.77
C GLU A 195 -8.12 -17.07 -6.32
N HIS A 196 -8.81 -16.31 -5.47
CA HIS A 196 -9.98 -15.53 -5.88
C HIS A 196 -9.64 -14.53 -6.99
N PHE A 197 -8.47 -13.92 -6.95
CA PHE A 197 -8.04 -12.87 -7.88
C PHE A 197 -7.08 -13.39 -8.96
N ARG A 198 -6.96 -14.71 -9.13
CA ARG A 198 -6.01 -15.32 -10.08
C ARG A 198 -6.16 -14.84 -11.52
N SER A 199 -7.38 -14.47 -11.93
CA SER A 199 -7.69 -14.01 -13.28
C SER A 199 -7.42 -12.52 -13.48
N THR A 200 -7.15 -11.76 -12.42
CA THR A 200 -6.82 -10.34 -12.51
C THR A 200 -5.38 -10.12 -12.95
N ARG A 201 -5.10 -8.98 -13.59
CA ARG A 201 -3.73 -8.53 -13.85
C ARG A 201 -3.08 -8.15 -12.51
N HIS A 202 -2.26 -9.03 -11.95
CA HIS A 202 -1.68 -8.82 -10.62
C HIS A 202 -0.17 -9.05 -10.52
N ILE A 203 0.45 -8.42 -9.52
CA ILE A 203 1.80 -8.70 -9.04
C ILE A 203 1.75 -8.98 -7.53
N ILE A 204 2.63 -9.87 -7.04
CA ILE A 204 2.73 -10.22 -5.63
C ILE A 204 4.05 -9.68 -5.07
N LEU A 205 3.95 -8.90 -4.02
CA LEU A 205 5.07 -8.29 -3.32
C LEU A 205 5.06 -8.71 -1.86
N TYR A 206 6.26 -8.85 -1.30
CA TYR A 206 6.44 -9.05 0.13
C TYR A 206 7.16 -7.88 0.78
N TYR A 207 6.77 -7.56 2.02
CA TYR A 207 7.36 -6.48 2.83
C TYR A 207 8.88 -6.57 2.86
N GLU A 208 9.38 -7.78 3.09
CA GLU A 208 10.79 -8.08 3.29
C GLU A 208 11.59 -7.85 2.00
N ASP A 209 10.99 -8.10 0.83
CA ASP A 209 11.62 -7.87 -0.47
C ASP A 209 11.73 -6.36 -0.75
N LEU A 210 10.69 -5.59 -0.41
CA LEU A 210 10.68 -4.12 -0.58
C LEU A 210 11.65 -3.40 0.36
N ILE A 211 12.15 -4.09 1.39
CA ILE A 211 13.13 -3.57 2.34
C ILE A 211 14.54 -3.99 1.97
N SER A 212 14.72 -5.23 1.57
CA SER A 212 16.02 -5.79 1.23
C SER A 212 16.47 -5.40 -0.18
N ASN A 213 15.54 -5.21 -1.11
CA ASN A 213 15.84 -4.90 -2.50
C ASN A 213 15.03 -3.70 -3.02
N CYS A 214 15.74 -2.60 -3.29
CA CYS A 214 15.11 -1.38 -3.79
C CYS A 214 14.66 -1.46 -5.27
N THR A 215 15.20 -2.39 -6.06
CA THR A 215 14.76 -2.54 -7.47
C THR A 215 13.31 -3.02 -7.58
N LYS A 216 12.76 -3.60 -6.50
CA LYS A 216 11.36 -4.08 -6.47
C LYS A 216 10.33 -2.98 -6.69
N LEU A 217 10.62 -1.71 -6.41
CA LEU A 217 9.69 -0.64 -6.80
C LEU A 217 9.77 -0.26 -8.27
N GLU A 218 10.92 -0.46 -8.88
CA GLU A 218 11.08 -0.25 -10.31
C GLU A 218 10.19 -1.25 -11.05
N GLU A 219 10.17 -2.50 -10.60
CA GLU A 219 9.24 -3.54 -11.09
C GLU A 219 7.77 -3.12 -10.92
N VAL A 220 7.40 -2.45 -9.82
CA VAL A 220 6.03 -1.95 -9.62
C VAL A 220 5.70 -0.81 -10.58
N GLN A 221 6.63 0.13 -10.76
CA GLN A 221 6.45 1.24 -11.71
C GLN A 221 6.31 0.69 -13.14
N GLU A 222 7.14 -0.28 -13.52
CA GLU A 222 7.06 -0.97 -14.81
C GLU A 222 5.75 -1.75 -14.98
N PHE A 223 5.33 -2.51 -13.97
CA PHE A 223 4.08 -3.25 -13.96
C PHE A 223 2.86 -2.35 -14.20
N LEU A 224 2.88 -1.16 -13.59
CA LEU A 224 1.88 -0.11 -13.76
C LEU A 224 2.08 0.74 -15.03
N LYS A 225 3.17 0.51 -15.77
CA LYS A 225 3.58 1.27 -16.97
C LYS A 225 3.77 2.76 -16.70
N LEU A 226 4.42 3.05 -15.58
CA LEU A 226 4.78 4.40 -15.15
C LEU A 226 6.25 4.68 -15.49
N PRO A 227 6.60 5.94 -15.77
CA PRO A 227 8.00 6.32 -15.87
C PRO A 227 8.72 6.02 -14.55
N LEU A 228 9.98 5.63 -14.64
CA LEU A 228 10.80 5.44 -13.45
C LEU A 228 10.99 6.77 -12.73
N MET A 229 10.55 6.84 -11.48
CA MET A 229 10.67 8.04 -10.65
C MET A 229 11.38 7.70 -9.34
N ASN A 230 12.11 8.68 -8.82
CA ASN A 230 12.61 8.64 -7.45
C ASN A 230 11.45 8.88 -6.49
N LEU A 231 10.96 7.80 -5.91
CA LEU A 231 9.88 7.88 -4.95
C LEU A 231 10.47 8.30 -3.56
N THR A 232 9.73 9.07 -2.73
CA THR A 232 10.16 9.43 -1.34
C THR A 232 9.04 9.27 -0.31
N SER A 233 9.36 9.21 0.99
CA SER A 233 8.36 9.06 2.05
C SER A 233 8.78 9.60 3.42
N ARG A 234 7.79 10.10 4.17
CA ARG A 234 7.96 10.67 5.52
C ARG A 234 7.55 9.72 6.65
N GLN A 235 7.04 8.53 6.36
CA GLN A 235 6.58 7.62 7.42
C GLN A 235 7.77 7.04 8.20
N VAL A 236 7.55 6.54 9.42
CA VAL A 236 8.60 5.95 10.28
C VAL A 236 8.13 4.61 10.86
N LYS A 237 9.05 3.65 11.03
CA LYS A 237 8.75 2.33 11.61
C LYS A 237 8.59 2.47 13.09
N ILE A 238 7.47 1.95 13.58
CA ILE A 238 7.20 1.85 15.01
C ILE A 238 8.09 0.74 15.60
N HIS A 239 7.86 -0.52 15.23
CA HIS A 239 8.59 -1.66 15.82
C HIS A 239 9.94 -1.91 15.10
N LYS A 240 11.07 -1.68 15.78
CA LYS A 240 12.44 -1.97 15.27
C LYS A 240 13.14 -2.97 16.19
N GLY A 241 14.14 -3.69 15.69
CA GLY A 241 14.89 -4.65 16.50
C GLY A 241 14.23 -6.04 16.61
N PRO A 242 14.76 -6.91 17.49
CA PRO A 242 14.37 -8.31 17.62
C PRO A 242 12.94 -8.48 18.16
N MET A 243 12.31 -9.62 17.86
CA MET A 243 10.90 -9.85 18.20
C MET A 243 10.63 -9.83 19.71
N ARG A 244 11.57 -10.35 20.52
CA ARG A 244 11.50 -10.38 21.98
C ARG A 244 11.24 -9.02 22.63
N GLU A 245 11.64 -7.94 21.97
CA GLU A 245 11.45 -6.59 22.51
C GLU A 245 10.01 -6.11 22.40
N HIS A 246 9.19 -6.73 21.55
CA HIS A 246 7.84 -6.27 21.19
C HIS A 246 6.72 -7.19 21.70
N ILE A 247 7.02 -8.22 22.49
CA ILE A 247 6.03 -9.17 23.00
C ILE A 247 6.18 -9.26 24.52
N LYS A 248 5.08 -9.14 25.27
CA LYS A 248 5.10 -9.16 26.75
C LYS A 248 5.43 -10.55 27.30
N ASN A 249 4.78 -11.59 26.77
CA ASN A 249 4.97 -12.99 27.16
C ASN A 249 5.88 -13.73 26.15
N TRP A 250 7.07 -13.17 25.90
CA TRP A 250 7.99 -13.69 24.88
C TRP A 250 8.34 -15.16 25.07
N GLU A 251 8.64 -15.59 26.30
CA GLU A 251 9.05 -16.98 26.56
C GLU A 251 7.99 -18.00 26.13
N ASP A 252 6.72 -17.72 26.38
CA ASP A 252 5.62 -18.59 25.96
C ASP A 252 5.51 -18.65 24.44
N VAL A 253 5.63 -17.51 23.76
CA VAL A 253 5.58 -17.43 22.29
C VAL A 253 6.79 -18.14 21.67
N ASN A 254 7.98 -17.92 22.20
CA ASN A 254 9.21 -18.56 21.76
C ASN A 254 9.10 -20.09 21.89
N LYS A 255 8.69 -20.57 23.07
CA LYS A 255 8.45 -22.00 23.31
C LYS A 255 7.40 -22.60 22.38
N THR A 256 6.35 -21.84 22.05
CA THR A 256 5.27 -22.31 21.18
C THR A 256 5.72 -22.46 19.72
N LEU A 257 6.60 -21.58 19.24
CA LEU A 257 7.02 -21.57 17.83
C LEU A 257 8.34 -22.32 17.57
N GLN A 258 9.17 -22.52 18.59
CA GLN A 258 10.44 -23.23 18.46
C GLN A 258 10.23 -24.67 17.99
N GLY A 259 11.00 -25.11 16.98
CA GLY A 259 10.86 -26.44 16.38
C GLY A 259 9.63 -26.60 15.46
N THR A 260 8.88 -25.53 15.20
CA THR A 260 7.74 -25.53 14.28
C THR A 260 8.10 -24.91 12.92
N THR A 261 7.21 -25.04 11.93
CA THR A 261 7.34 -24.36 10.63
C THR A 261 7.40 -22.82 10.76
N TYR A 262 6.89 -22.28 11.86
CA TYR A 262 6.85 -20.85 12.15
C TYR A 262 8.03 -20.35 12.99
N GLU A 263 9.01 -21.21 13.31
CA GLU A 263 10.20 -20.81 14.08
C GLU A 263 10.93 -19.62 13.44
N SER A 264 10.95 -19.56 12.10
CA SER A 264 11.56 -18.47 11.34
C SER A 264 10.98 -17.09 11.70
N PHE A 265 9.73 -17.01 12.18
CA PHE A 265 9.09 -15.75 12.57
C PHE A 265 9.63 -15.15 13.87
N LEU A 266 10.36 -15.94 14.67
CA LEU A 266 11.05 -15.47 15.87
C LEU A 266 12.27 -14.60 15.52
N ARG A 267 12.82 -14.76 14.32
CA ARG A 267 13.99 -14.02 13.82
C ARG A 267 13.61 -12.63 13.32
N ALA A 268 14.61 -11.76 13.16
CA ALA A 268 14.40 -10.45 12.55
C ALA A 268 14.07 -10.57 11.06
N ASP A 269 13.42 -9.56 10.49
CA ASP A 269 13.04 -9.50 9.07
C ASP A 269 14.24 -9.26 8.12
N TYR A 270 15.48 -9.31 8.63
CA TYR A 270 16.72 -8.89 7.96
C TYR A 270 17.92 -9.72 8.42
#